data_AF-A0AB33U0U7-F1
#
_entry.id   AF-A0AB33U0U7-F1
#
_cell.length_a   1.000
_cell.length_b   1.000
_cell.length_c   1.000
_cell.angle_alpha   90.00
_cell.angle_beta   90.00
_cell.angle_gamma   90.00
#
_symmetry.space_group_name_H-M   'P 1'
#
loop_
_entity.id
_entity.type
_entity.pdbx_description
1 polymer ?
#
loop_
_entity_poly.entity_id
_entity_poly.type
_entity_poly.pdbx_seq_one_letter_code
_entity_poly.pdbx_strand_id
1 'polypeptide(L)'
;MAEGQKSAVTEYYLNHGTWPSNNSSAGVASSSTIKGKYVEKVEVKNGVVTAEMKSTGVNKEIQGKKLSLWAKRQDGSVKWFCGQPVTRDATAKANADDVTADSDKKIDTKHLPSTCRDASSAVCIETPPTAFYKNT
;
A
#
# COMPACT_ATOMS: atom_id res chain seq x y z
N MET A 1 2.18 1.30 12.09
CA MET A 1 0.69 1.18 12.16
C MET A 1 0.13 0.51 10.91
N ALA A 2 0.34 1.05 9.71
CA ALA A 2 -0.08 0.40 8.47
C ALA A 2 0.68 -0.91 8.18
N GLU A 3 1.95 -0.99 8.59
CA GLU A 3 2.76 -2.19 8.39
C GLU A 3 2.29 -3.41 9.19
N GLY A 4 1.62 -3.20 10.33
CA GLY A 4 1.04 -4.30 11.11
C GLY A 4 -0.06 -5.05 10.36
N GLN A 5 -0.59 -4.48 9.27
CA GLN A 5 -1.59 -5.12 8.42
C GLN A 5 -0.94 -6.01 7.34
N LYS A 6 0.37 -5.84 7.08
CA LYS A 6 1.08 -6.59 6.03
C LYS A 6 1.04 -8.09 6.28
N SER A 7 1.27 -8.51 7.53
CA SER A 7 1.27 -9.93 7.90
C SER A 7 -0.09 -10.57 7.65
N ALA A 8 -1.17 -9.94 8.12
CA ALA A 8 -2.52 -10.45 7.96
C ALA A 8 -2.97 -10.50 6.49
N VAL A 9 -2.66 -9.47 5.70
CA VAL A 9 -2.94 -9.46 4.25
C VAL A 9 -2.14 -10.52 3.49
N THR A 10 -0.87 -10.71 3.86
CA THR A 10 0.00 -11.73 3.25
C THR A 10 -0.47 -13.13 3.59
N GLU A 11 -0.77 -13.40 4.86
CA GLU A 11 -1.27 -14.69 5.32
C GLU A 11 -2.60 -15.05 4.65
N TYR A 12 -3.53 -14.09 4.54
CA TYR A 12 -4.77 -14.31 3.79
C TYR A 12 -4.50 -14.73 2.34
N TYR A 13 -3.61 -14.01 1.66
CA TYR A 13 -3.25 -14.31 0.27
C TYR A 13 -2.61 -15.70 0.12
N LEU A 14 -1.68 -16.07 1.01
CA LEU A 14 -1.03 -17.37 0.99
C LEU A 14 -2.03 -18.53 1.23
N ASN A 15 -3.04 -18.31 2.07
CA ASN A 15 -4.06 -19.31 2.38
C ASN A 15 -5.18 -19.42 1.32
N HIS A 16 -5.53 -18.32 0.64
CA HIS A 16 -6.70 -18.27 -0.26
C HIS A 16 -6.35 -18.07 -1.74
N GLY A 17 -5.08 -17.78 -2.06
CA GLY A 17 -4.63 -17.46 -3.42
C GLY A 17 -5.22 -16.17 -4.02
N THR A 18 -5.91 -15.38 -3.20
CA THR A 18 -6.59 -14.14 -3.60
C THR A 18 -6.39 -13.07 -2.53
N TRP A 19 -6.42 -11.80 -2.93
CA TRP A 19 -6.25 -10.70 -1.98
C TRP A 19 -7.51 -10.48 -1.14
N PRO A 20 -7.40 -10.15 0.16
CA PRO A 20 -8.57 -9.91 1.00
C PRO A 20 -9.32 -8.67 0.50
N SER A 21 -10.64 -8.80 0.30
CA SER A 21 -11.46 -7.72 -0.26
C SER A 21 -11.60 -6.53 0.69
N ASN A 22 -11.50 -6.75 1.99
CA ASN A 22 -11.66 -5.74 3.04
C ASN A 22 -10.91 -6.10 4.34
N ASN A 23 -10.92 -5.19 5.33
CA ASN A 23 -10.31 -5.39 6.66
C ASN A 23 -10.79 -6.67 7.37
N SER A 24 -12.10 -6.94 7.35
CA SER A 24 -12.68 -8.11 8.03
C SER A 24 -12.20 -9.42 7.39
N SER A 25 -12.18 -9.48 6.06
CA SER A 25 -11.62 -10.62 5.32
C SER A 25 -10.14 -10.84 5.64
N ALA A 26 -9.37 -9.76 5.80
CA ALA A 26 -7.98 -9.86 6.23
C ALA A 26 -7.80 -10.24 7.71
N GLY A 27 -8.88 -10.35 8.50
CA GLY A 27 -8.81 -10.65 9.93
C GLY A 27 -8.28 -9.49 10.79
N VAL A 28 -8.40 -8.24 10.30
CA VAL A 28 -7.95 -7.05 11.03
C VAL A 28 -9.13 -6.17 11.45
N ALA A 29 -8.88 -5.28 12.41
CA ALA A 29 -9.90 -4.35 12.90
C ALA A 29 -10.51 -3.50 11.78
N SER A 30 -11.74 -3.03 11.98
CA SER A 30 -12.41 -2.13 11.04
C SER A 30 -11.59 -0.85 10.81
N SER A 31 -11.71 -0.27 9.61
CA SER A 31 -10.80 0.80 9.17
C SER A 31 -10.76 2.01 10.10
N SER A 32 -11.90 2.41 10.65
CA SER A 32 -12.06 3.51 11.61
C SER A 32 -11.50 3.21 13.01
N THR A 33 -11.22 1.94 13.31
CA THR A 33 -10.61 1.51 14.57
C THR A 33 -9.08 1.60 14.50
N ILE A 34 -8.50 1.44 13.30
CA ILE A 34 -7.05 1.53 13.08
C ILE A 34 -6.64 2.99 12.90
N LYS A 35 -6.54 3.71 14.02
CA LYS A 35 -6.21 5.15 14.08
C LYS A 35 -5.00 5.41 14.96
N GLY A 36 -4.26 6.47 14.68
CA GLY A 36 -3.03 6.83 15.38
C GLY A 36 -2.93 8.31 15.71
N LYS A 37 -1.74 8.75 16.14
CA LYS A 37 -1.48 10.18 16.39
C LYS A 37 -1.79 11.03 15.15
N TYR A 38 -1.31 10.59 13.99
CA TYR A 38 -1.39 11.32 12.71
C TYR A 38 -2.27 10.63 11.64
N VAL A 39 -2.69 9.40 11.90
CA VAL A 39 -3.49 8.57 10.97
C VAL A 39 -4.93 8.57 11.46
N GLU A 40 -5.86 8.88 10.56
CA GLU A 40 -7.29 8.86 10.81
C GLU A 40 -7.87 7.45 10.71
N LYS A 41 -7.52 6.74 9.64
CA LYS A 41 -7.95 5.35 9.40
C LYS A 41 -6.95 4.58 8.54
N VAL A 42 -7.02 3.26 8.62
CA VAL A 42 -6.32 2.34 7.72
C VAL A 42 -7.30 1.37 7.10
N GLU A 43 -7.44 1.42 5.79
CA GLU A 43 -8.37 0.62 5.01
C GLU A 43 -7.61 -0.44 4.22
N VAL A 44 -8.07 -1.68 4.28
CA VAL A 44 -7.67 -2.75 3.38
C VAL A 44 -8.73 -2.85 2.30
N LYS A 45 -8.34 -2.77 1.03
CA LYS A 45 -9.24 -2.97 -0.11
C LYS A 45 -8.53 -3.80 -1.17
N ASN A 46 -9.03 -5.00 -1.43
CA ASN A 46 -8.40 -5.95 -2.35
C ASN A 46 -6.91 -6.13 -2.04
N GLY A 47 -6.53 -6.25 -0.77
CA GLY A 47 -5.13 -6.38 -0.32
C GLY A 47 -4.25 -5.14 -0.48
N VAL A 48 -4.78 -4.00 -0.95
CA VAL A 48 -4.11 -2.70 -0.84
C VAL A 48 -4.44 -2.10 0.52
N VAL A 49 -3.41 -1.71 1.27
CA VAL A 49 -3.54 -1.07 2.59
C VAL A 49 -3.35 0.43 2.42
N THR A 50 -4.41 1.21 2.61
CA THR A 50 -4.38 2.67 2.45
C THR A 50 -4.53 3.35 3.80
N ALA A 51 -3.56 4.19 4.15
CA ALA A 51 -3.61 5.02 5.36
C ALA A 51 -4.05 6.44 4.98
N GLU A 52 -5.08 6.95 5.65
CA GLU A 52 -5.52 8.34 5.53
C GLU A 52 -5.01 9.16 6.71
N MET A 53 -4.39 10.30 6.41
CA MET A 53 -3.87 11.23 7.40
C MET A 53 -5.01 12.05 8.00
N LYS A 54 -4.89 12.44 9.27
CA LYS A 54 -5.87 13.30 9.94
C LYS A 54 -6.05 14.64 9.23
N SER A 55 -7.23 15.24 9.39
CA SER A 55 -7.50 16.61 8.95
C SER A 55 -6.92 17.67 9.88
N THR A 56 -6.57 17.31 11.11
CA THR A 56 -6.00 18.20 12.13
C THR A 56 -4.79 17.56 12.82
N GLY A 57 -3.92 18.38 13.43
CA GLY A 57 -2.73 17.89 14.14
C GLY A 57 -1.62 17.31 13.23
N VAL A 58 -1.71 17.56 11.91
CA VAL A 58 -0.69 17.22 10.90
C VAL A 58 -0.36 18.44 10.05
N ASN A 59 0.77 18.40 9.33
CA ASN A 59 1.16 19.46 8.41
C ASN A 59 0.06 19.70 7.36
N LYS A 60 -0.26 20.98 7.08
CA LYS A 60 -1.28 21.41 6.10
C LYS A 60 -1.13 20.72 4.74
N GLU A 61 0.10 20.47 4.31
CA GLU A 61 0.38 19.83 3.03
C GLU A 61 0.04 18.32 2.98
N ILE A 62 -0.28 17.69 4.12
CA ILE A 62 -0.65 16.26 4.21
C ILE A 62 -2.02 16.01 4.86
N GLN A 63 -2.79 17.05 5.18
CA GLN A 63 -4.10 16.91 5.81
C GLN A 63 -5.07 16.15 4.90
N GLY A 64 -5.70 15.10 5.45
CA GLY A 64 -6.64 14.25 4.70
C GLY A 64 -6.02 13.51 3.51
N LYS A 65 -4.69 13.52 3.38
CA LYS A 65 -3.99 12.87 2.29
C LYS A 65 -3.74 11.39 2.57
N LYS A 66 -3.42 10.64 1.53
CA LYS A 66 -3.32 9.18 1.57
C LYS A 66 -1.95 8.69 1.08
N LEU A 67 -1.54 7.55 1.63
CA LEU A 67 -0.49 6.69 1.09
C LEU A 67 -1.00 5.25 1.08
N SER A 68 -0.44 4.44 0.19
CA SER A 68 -0.80 3.03 0.09
C SER A 68 0.41 2.13 0.23
N LEU A 69 0.17 0.95 0.79
CA LEU A 69 1.05 -0.19 0.74
C LEU A 69 0.34 -1.28 -0.04
N TRP A 70 1.05 -1.91 -0.96
CA TRP A 70 0.51 -3.01 -1.75
C TRP A 70 1.58 -4.07 -1.92
N ALA A 71 1.15 -5.31 -2.14
CA ALA A 71 2.07 -6.39 -2.42
C ALA A 71 1.79 -7.01 -3.78
N LYS A 72 2.84 -7.50 -4.44
CA LYS A 72 2.75 -8.32 -5.65
C LYS A 72 3.33 -9.70 -5.36
N ARG A 73 2.80 -10.74 -5.98
CA ARG A 73 3.34 -12.10 -5.83
C ARG A 73 4.76 -12.21 -6.42
N GLN A 74 5.61 -12.98 -5.76
CA GLN A 74 6.93 -13.38 -6.26
C GLN A 74 7.24 -14.80 -5.75
N ASP A 75 7.14 -15.80 -6.64
CA ASP A 75 7.63 -17.19 -6.45
C ASP A 75 7.40 -17.79 -5.05
N GLY A 76 6.13 -17.87 -4.64
CA GLY A 76 5.74 -18.45 -3.34
C GLY A 76 5.79 -17.48 -2.15
N SER A 77 6.20 -16.23 -2.40
CA SER A 77 6.17 -15.11 -1.46
C SER A 77 5.45 -13.89 -2.06
N VAL A 78 5.43 -12.78 -1.31
CA VAL A 78 4.94 -11.50 -1.81
C VAL A 78 5.97 -10.40 -1.53
N LYS A 79 6.14 -9.48 -2.47
CA LYS A 79 6.97 -8.28 -2.31
C LYS A 79 6.07 -7.09 -2.03
N TRP A 80 6.35 -6.39 -0.93
CA TRP A 80 5.63 -5.17 -0.55
C TRP A 80 6.27 -3.92 -1.14
N PHE A 81 5.41 -2.98 -1.49
CA PHE A 81 5.73 -1.64 -1.98
C PHE A 81 4.99 -0.61 -1.13
N CYS A 82 5.51 0.61 -1.10
CA CYS A 82 4.94 1.72 -0.37
C CYS A 82 5.08 3.00 -1.17
N GLY A 83 3.99 3.76 -1.30
CA GLY A 83 4.01 4.96 -2.11
C GLY A 83 2.73 5.76 -2.07
N GLN A 84 2.52 6.53 -3.13
CA GLN A 84 1.28 7.25 -3.36
C GLN A 84 0.08 6.28 -3.46
N PRO A 85 -1.15 6.78 -3.33
CA PRO A 85 -2.34 5.93 -3.36
C PRO A 85 -2.41 5.08 -4.64
N VAL A 86 -2.82 3.83 -4.47
CA VAL A 86 -3.06 2.90 -5.57
C VAL A 86 -4.37 2.15 -5.35
N THR A 87 -4.92 1.61 -6.43
CA THR A 87 -6.07 0.70 -6.37
C THR A 87 -5.76 -0.61 -7.07
N ARG A 88 -6.36 -1.69 -6.58
CA ARG A 88 -6.35 -3.00 -7.22
C ARG A 88 -7.75 -3.33 -7.69
N ASP A 89 -7.90 -3.57 -8.99
CA ASP A 89 -9.17 -3.99 -9.56
C ASP A 89 -9.35 -5.51 -9.41
N ALA A 90 -10.27 -5.90 -8.54
CA ALA A 90 -10.62 -7.30 -8.30
C ALA A 90 -11.67 -7.83 -9.30
N THR A 91 -12.30 -6.97 -10.11
CA THR A 91 -13.29 -7.40 -11.12
C THR A 91 -12.63 -7.96 -12.38
N ALA A 92 -11.41 -7.52 -12.70
CA ALA A 92 -10.63 -8.06 -13.81
C ALA A 92 -10.15 -9.50 -13.54
N LYS A 93 -9.60 -9.78 -12.34
CA LYS A 93 -9.24 -11.12 -11.84
C LYS A 93 -9.14 -11.10 -10.30
N ALA A 94 -9.69 -12.12 -9.63
CA ALA A 94 -9.61 -12.23 -8.16
C ALA A 94 -8.16 -12.36 -7.61
N ASN A 95 -7.22 -12.74 -8.47
CA ASN A 95 -5.79 -12.87 -8.18
C ASN A 95 -4.92 -11.81 -8.90
N ALA A 96 -5.51 -10.69 -9.33
CA ALA A 96 -4.73 -9.61 -9.94
C ALA A 96 -3.67 -9.09 -8.96
N ASP A 97 -2.39 -9.16 -9.32
CA ASP A 97 -1.31 -8.62 -8.49
C ASP A 97 -1.06 -7.14 -8.78
N ASP A 98 -1.33 -6.71 -10.01
CA ASP A 98 -1.12 -5.35 -10.46
C ASP A 98 -2.06 -4.33 -9.80
N VAL A 99 -1.55 -3.11 -9.72
CA VAL A 99 -2.22 -1.95 -9.15
C VAL A 99 -2.11 -0.79 -10.12
N THR A 100 -3.10 0.10 -10.06
CA THR A 100 -3.11 1.36 -10.80
C THR A 100 -2.98 2.52 -9.84
N ALA A 101 -2.35 3.61 -10.27
CA ALA A 101 -2.25 4.81 -9.45
C ALA A 101 -3.63 5.40 -9.18
N ASP A 102 -3.86 5.82 -7.93
CA ASP A 102 -5.01 6.61 -7.53
C ASP A 102 -4.56 8.05 -7.30
N SER A 103 -5.11 8.96 -8.11
CA SER A 103 -4.76 10.38 -8.06
C SER A 103 -5.46 11.13 -6.92
N ASP A 104 -6.42 10.52 -6.23
CA ASP A 104 -7.16 11.16 -5.14
C ASP A 104 -6.28 11.38 -3.89
N LYS A 105 -6.25 12.62 -3.40
CA LYS A 105 -5.64 12.99 -2.11
C LYS A 105 -4.21 12.46 -1.88
N LYS A 106 -3.40 12.35 -2.95
CA LYS A 106 -2.01 11.85 -2.85
C LYS A 106 -1.10 12.74 -2.03
N ILE A 107 -0.34 12.15 -1.11
CA ILE A 107 0.78 12.82 -0.44
C ILE A 107 1.85 13.16 -1.49
N ASP A 108 2.40 14.37 -1.43
CA ASP A 108 3.52 14.75 -2.29
C ASP A 108 4.76 13.93 -1.92
N THR A 109 5.53 13.47 -2.91
CA THR A 109 6.66 12.57 -2.69
C THR A 109 7.73 13.19 -1.79
N LYS A 110 7.83 14.53 -1.70
CA LYS A 110 8.74 15.19 -0.76
C LYS A 110 8.42 14.88 0.72
N HIS A 111 7.15 14.59 1.03
CA HIS A 111 6.71 14.24 2.39
C HIS A 111 6.71 12.73 2.65
N LEU A 112 6.94 11.91 1.62
CA LEU A 112 7.08 10.48 1.80
C LEU A 112 8.53 10.16 2.20
N PRO A 113 8.75 9.25 3.17
CA PRO A 113 10.06 8.67 3.43
C PRO A 113 10.66 8.08 2.17
N SER A 114 11.99 8.04 2.05
CA SER A 114 12.67 7.47 0.87
C SER A 114 12.26 6.03 0.57
N THR A 115 11.94 5.26 1.61
CA THR A 115 11.48 3.86 1.54
C THR A 115 10.01 3.71 1.17
N CYS A 116 9.28 4.80 0.96
CA CYS A 116 7.86 4.79 0.60
C CYS A 116 7.60 5.70 -0.61
N ARG A 117 8.40 5.56 -1.66
CA ARG A 117 8.30 6.32 -2.92
C ARG A 117 8.19 5.41 -4.15
N ASP A 118 7.68 4.20 -3.96
CA ASP A 118 7.48 3.26 -5.06
C ASP A 118 6.39 3.79 -6.01
N ALA A 119 6.64 3.66 -7.31
CA ALA A 119 5.63 3.89 -8.33
C ALA A 119 4.64 2.72 -8.37
N SER A 120 3.38 2.94 -8.77
CA SER A 120 2.39 1.86 -8.93
C SER A 120 2.86 0.78 -9.93
N SER A 121 3.69 1.17 -10.90
CA SER A 121 4.32 0.30 -11.89
C SER A 121 5.55 -0.46 -11.37
N ALA A 122 5.97 -0.25 -10.12
CA ALA A 122 7.09 -0.97 -9.54
C ALA A 122 6.87 -2.48 -9.63
N VAL A 123 7.93 -3.20 -9.98
CA VAL A 123 7.90 -4.64 -10.27
C VAL A 123 8.80 -5.39 -9.28
N CYS A 124 8.50 -6.68 -9.08
CA CYS A 124 9.38 -7.63 -8.43
C CYS A 124 10.61 -7.90 -9.32
N ILE A 125 11.54 -6.95 -9.38
CA ILE A 125 12.86 -7.21 -9.94
C ILE A 125 13.69 -7.97 -8.91
N GLU A 126 14.10 -9.19 -9.28
CA GLU A 126 15.03 -10.05 -8.52
C GLU A 126 16.44 -9.43 -8.45
N THR A 127 16.75 -8.56 -9.40
CA THR A 127 18.02 -7.84 -9.50
C THR A 127 17.76 -6.36 -9.25
N PRO A 128 18.53 -5.68 -8.38
CA PRO A 128 18.45 -4.24 -8.27
C PRO A 128 18.55 -3.63 -9.67
N PRO A 129 17.72 -2.64 -10.03
CA PRO A 129 17.96 -1.94 -11.27
C PRO A 129 19.33 -1.31 -11.10
N THR A 130 20.26 -1.64 -12.00
CA THR A 130 21.55 -0.97 -12.12
C THR A 130 21.29 0.47 -12.54
N ALA A 131 20.79 1.27 -11.62
CA ALA A 131 20.57 2.69 -11.80
C ALA A 131 21.92 3.37 -11.57
N PHE A 132 22.59 3.68 -12.69
CA PHE A 132 23.41 4.88 -12.85
C PHE A 132 24.59 5.06 -11.88
N TYR A 133 25.62 4.21 -12.03
CA TYR A 133 27.00 4.73 -12.03
C TYR A 133 27.32 5.22 -13.44
N LYS A 134 26.84 6.42 -13.80
CA LYS A 134 27.50 7.25 -14.81
C LYS A 134 27.89 8.55 -14.14
N ASN A 135 28.95 8.47 -13.35
CA ASN A 135 29.80 9.62 -13.09
C ASN A 135 30.90 9.54 -14.14
N THR A 136 30.71 10.26 -15.24
CA THR A 136 31.78 10.62 -16.17
C THR A 136 31.85 12.13 -16.18
#